data_AF-A0A7S1WGE7-F1
#
_entry.id   AF-A0A7S1WGE7-F1
#
_cell.length_a   1.000
_cell.length_b   1.000
_cell.length_c   1.000
_cell.angle_alpha   90.00
_cell.angle_beta   90.00
_cell.angle_gamma   90.00
#
_symmetry.space_group_name_H-M   'P 1'
#
loop_
_entity.id
_entity.type
_entity.pdbx_description
1 polymer ?
#
loop_
_entity_poly.entity_id
_entity_poly.type
_entity_poly.pdbx_seq_one_letter_code
_entity_poly.pdbx_strand_id
1 'polypeptide(L)'
;MAATTSCLAALLLVLALAPTEAGEGPSWVGNNDEELHDIKDYWSDIEDLDVGDLDDETSDVPIDFRIEMGRRKQAIVPDQRHFQDIGAFADAQKGGQQMSVATFKWEVAEKLGKVGTEERAIMWKTMLETAGVKVQLHVTDPGKVLFVSWRMDMHDKVKDFVLSQPETDWWEYRQDKYFPEGRDGPTMDYEERKLLEMDKGWRERPYPKRPSYEPVVKKKKKRKGKKTTEAAA
;
A
#
# COMPACT_ATOMS: atom_id res chain seq x y z
N MET A 1 -3.37 54.19 21.40
CA MET A 1 -1.97 54.68 21.28
C MET A 1 -1.09 53.54 21.75
N ALA A 2 -0.12 52.98 21.03
CA ALA A 2 0.63 53.45 19.88
C ALA A 2 0.80 52.32 18.86
N ALA A 3 0.81 52.72 17.58
CA ALA A 3 1.11 51.88 16.43
C ALA A 3 2.63 51.81 16.24
N THR A 4 3.14 50.63 15.88
CA THR A 4 4.49 50.47 15.33
C THR A 4 4.41 49.69 14.03
N THR A 5 4.15 50.45 12.97
CA THR A 5 4.48 50.16 11.58
C THR A 5 6.00 50.20 11.40
N SER A 6 6.61 49.11 10.93
CA SER A 6 7.97 49.08 10.39
C SER A 6 7.99 48.03 9.29
N CYS A 7 7.89 48.44 8.02
CA CYS A 7 8.97 48.85 7.14
C CYS A 7 9.81 47.69 6.59
N LEU A 8 9.83 47.63 5.25
CA LEU A 8 10.93 47.17 4.38
C LEU A 8 11.21 45.65 4.36
N ALA A 9 11.42 44.98 3.22
CA ALA A 9 11.68 45.43 1.87
C ALA A 9 11.23 44.33 0.89
N ALA A 10 10.64 44.77 -0.22
CA ALA A 10 10.38 43.95 -1.38
C ALA A 10 11.72 43.47 -1.99
N LEU A 11 11.98 42.16 -1.92
CA LEU A 11 13.03 41.53 -2.71
C LEU A 11 12.42 41.07 -4.03
N LEU A 12 12.50 41.95 -5.02
CA LEU A 12 12.08 41.73 -6.39
C LEU A 12 13.17 40.87 -7.07
N LEU A 13 13.06 39.55 -6.93
CA LEU A 13 13.94 38.62 -7.63
C LEU A 13 13.46 38.49 -9.08
N VAL A 14 14.17 39.17 -9.97
CA VAL A 14 14.06 39.03 -11.43
C VAL A 14 14.56 37.64 -11.80
N LEU A 15 13.64 36.68 -11.90
CA LEU A 15 13.89 35.40 -12.54
C LEU A 15 13.86 35.61 -14.05
N ALA A 16 15.06 35.72 -14.63
CA ALA A 16 15.27 35.70 -16.06
C ALA A 16 14.73 34.39 -16.65
N LEU A 17 13.69 34.50 -17.48
CA LEU A 17 13.22 33.42 -18.34
C LEU A 17 14.36 33.07 -19.31
N ALA A 18 15.01 31.92 -19.10
CA ALA A 18 15.76 31.27 -20.15
C ALA A 18 14.76 30.66 -21.16
N PRO A 19 14.95 30.87 -22.48
CA PRO A 19 14.15 30.20 -23.49
C PRO A 19 14.46 28.70 -23.43
N THR A 20 13.48 27.91 -23.02
CA THR A 20 13.51 26.45 -23.17
C THR A 20 13.43 26.14 -24.65
N GLU A 21 14.56 25.76 -25.25
CA GLU A 21 14.59 25.18 -26.58
C GLU A 21 13.70 23.93 -26.57
N ALA A 22 12.62 24.01 -27.33
CA ALA A 22 11.74 22.89 -27.62
C ALA A 22 12.53 21.87 -28.43
N GLY A 23 13.21 20.96 -27.75
CA GLY A 23 13.80 19.78 -28.36
C GLY A 23 12.69 18.95 -28.97
N GLU A 24 12.66 18.89 -30.30
CA GLU A 24 11.85 17.96 -31.08
C GLU A 24 12.20 16.54 -30.64
N GLY A 25 11.37 15.98 -29.76
CA GLY A 25 11.48 14.59 -29.35
C GLY A 25 11.32 13.68 -30.57
N PRO A 26 12.00 12.53 -30.60
CA PRO A 26 11.87 11.56 -31.69
C PRO A 26 10.41 11.15 -31.83
N SER A 27 9.79 11.53 -32.95
CA SER A 27 8.45 11.09 -33.31
C SER A 27 8.51 9.60 -33.62
N TRP A 28 8.23 8.78 -32.61
CA TRP A 28 7.86 7.38 -32.83
C TRP A 28 6.46 7.39 -33.45
N VAL A 29 6.39 7.66 -34.74
CA VAL A 29 5.26 7.27 -35.59
C VAL A 29 5.38 5.76 -35.75
N GLY A 30 5.12 5.04 -34.66
CA GLY A 30 4.83 3.62 -34.74
C GLY A 30 3.52 3.49 -35.48
N ASN A 31 3.55 2.82 -36.62
CA ASN A 31 2.34 2.30 -37.26
C ASN A 31 1.70 1.34 -36.25
N ASN A 32 0.80 1.86 -35.42
CA ASN A 32 -0.16 1.06 -34.68
C ASN A 32 -1.15 0.54 -35.73
N ASP A 33 -0.71 -0.42 -36.53
CA ASP A 33 -1.60 -1.42 -37.07
C ASP A 33 -2.09 -2.19 -35.84
N GLU A 34 -3.09 -1.64 -35.16
CA GLU A 34 -3.87 -2.33 -34.14
C GLU A 34 -4.54 -3.51 -34.86
N GLU A 35 -3.79 -4.60 -34.97
CA GLU A 35 -4.34 -5.91 -35.22
C GLU A 35 -5.20 -6.22 -33.99
N LEU A 36 -6.45 -5.74 -34.04
CA LEU A 36 -7.51 -6.06 -33.11
C LEU A 36 -7.67 -7.58 -33.17
N HIS A 37 -6.94 -8.29 -32.31
CA HIS A 37 -7.16 -9.70 -32.06
C HIS A 37 -8.57 -9.82 -31.49
N ASP A 38 -9.50 -10.17 -32.39
CA ASP A 38 -10.90 -10.43 -32.08
C ASP A 38 -10.92 -11.67 -31.15
N ILE A 39 -11.01 -11.41 -29.84
CA ILE A 39 -11.15 -12.45 -28.81
C ILE A 39 -12.56 -13.03 -28.95
N LYS A 40 -12.70 -13.97 -29.88
CA LYS A 40 -13.99 -14.57 -30.26
C LYS A 40 -14.60 -15.40 -29.13
N ASP A 41 -13.78 -15.90 -28.21
CA ASP A 41 -14.28 -16.68 -27.07
C ASP A 41 -13.36 -16.59 -25.85
N TYR A 42 -13.59 -15.58 -25.02
CA TYR A 42 -12.83 -15.31 -23.79
C TYR A 42 -12.78 -16.52 -22.83
N TRP A 43 -13.80 -17.38 -22.84
CA TRP A 43 -13.85 -18.55 -21.98
C TRP A 43 -12.93 -19.68 -22.46
N SER A 44 -12.82 -19.89 -23.77
CA SER A 44 -11.92 -20.91 -24.36
C SER A 44 -10.46 -20.51 -24.19
N ASP A 45 -10.12 -19.23 -24.37
CA ASP A 45 -8.75 -18.75 -24.21
C ASP A 45 -8.27 -18.82 -22.75
N ILE A 46 -9.18 -18.69 -21.76
CA ILE A 46 -8.85 -18.91 -20.34
C ILE A 46 -8.60 -20.38 -20.05
N GLU A 47 -9.38 -21.28 -20.67
CA GLU A 47 -9.24 -22.73 -20.48
C GLU A 47 -7.97 -23.26 -21.15
N ASP A 48 -7.52 -22.67 -22.26
CA ASP A 48 -6.21 -22.97 -22.89
C ASP A 48 -5.03 -22.30 -22.17
N LEU A 49 -5.25 -21.17 -21.48
CA LEU A 49 -4.31 -20.53 -20.56
C LEU A 49 -4.40 -21.09 -19.14
N ASP A 50 -4.82 -22.36 -19.00
CA ASP A 50 -4.76 -23.11 -17.75
C ASP A 50 -3.28 -23.39 -17.39
N VAL A 51 -2.62 -22.36 -16.88
CA VAL A 51 -1.34 -22.44 -16.18
C VAL A 51 -1.61 -23.11 -14.83
N GLY A 52 -1.81 -24.43 -14.88
CA GLY A 52 -1.74 -25.41 -13.81
C GLY A 52 -2.32 -24.99 -12.48
N ASP A 53 -3.48 -25.56 -12.15
CA ASP A 53 -3.97 -25.59 -10.78
C ASP A 53 -2.86 -26.07 -9.82
N LEU A 54 -2.59 -25.27 -8.78
CA LEU A 54 -1.54 -25.49 -7.76
C LEU A 54 -1.66 -26.83 -6.99
N ASP A 55 -2.74 -27.58 -7.22
CA ASP A 55 -3.05 -28.86 -6.57
C ASP A 55 -2.75 -30.09 -7.46
N ASP A 56 -2.19 -29.90 -8.66
CA ASP A 56 -1.76 -31.00 -9.52
C ASP A 56 -0.59 -31.77 -8.88
N GLU A 57 -0.83 -33.06 -8.59
CA GLU A 57 0.08 -33.95 -7.84
C GLU A 57 1.42 -34.20 -8.58
N THR A 58 1.48 -33.88 -9.88
CA THR A 58 2.68 -33.92 -10.71
C THR A 58 3.18 -32.51 -11.04
N SER A 59 3.76 -31.84 -10.05
CA SER A 59 4.44 -30.55 -10.25
C SER A 59 5.61 -30.70 -11.24
N ASP A 60 5.55 -29.96 -12.36
CA ASP A 60 6.62 -29.82 -13.38
C ASP A 60 7.89 -29.16 -12.85
N VAL A 61 7.91 -28.80 -11.56
CA VAL A 61 9.04 -28.15 -10.91
C VAL A 61 10.05 -29.23 -10.47
N PRO A 62 11.33 -29.11 -10.88
CA PRO A 62 12.39 -30.02 -10.48
C PRO A 62 12.45 -30.22 -8.96
N ILE A 63 12.73 -31.45 -8.52
CA ILE A 63 12.72 -31.85 -7.10
C ILE A 63 13.64 -30.95 -6.26
N ASP A 64 14.78 -30.53 -6.79
CA ASP A 64 15.73 -29.66 -6.09
C ASP A 64 15.14 -28.31 -5.70
N PHE A 65 14.28 -27.74 -6.55
CA PHE A 65 13.63 -26.46 -6.26
C PHE A 65 12.55 -26.60 -5.18
N ARG A 66 11.85 -27.73 -5.13
CA ARG A 66 10.91 -28.06 -4.03
C ARG A 66 11.63 -28.20 -2.69
N ILE A 67 12.81 -28.84 -2.68
CA ILE A 67 13.65 -28.96 -1.47
C ILE A 67 14.12 -27.59 -0.99
N GLU A 68 14.51 -26.69 -1.90
CA GLU A 68 14.96 -25.35 -1.54
C GLU A 68 13.82 -24.47 -1.01
N MET A 69 12.63 -24.53 -1.62
CA MET A 69 11.42 -23.88 -1.11
C MET A 69 11.00 -24.41 0.28
N GLY A 70 11.11 -25.73 0.49
CA GLY A 70 10.86 -26.35 1.80
C GLY A 70 11.84 -25.89 2.87
N ARG A 71 13.14 -25.77 2.53
CA ARG A 71 14.17 -25.22 3.42
C ARG A 71 13.93 -23.75 3.79
N ARG A 72 13.49 -22.92 2.85
CA ARG A 72 13.15 -21.51 3.12
C ARG A 72 11.94 -21.37 4.03
N LYS A 73 10.92 -22.23 3.89
CA LYS A 73 9.75 -22.26 4.79
C LYS A 73 10.06 -22.75 6.20
N GLN A 74 11.03 -23.66 6.37
CA GLN A 74 11.41 -24.19 7.69
C GLN A 74 12.42 -23.32 8.45
N ALA A 75 13.13 -22.41 7.78
CA ALA A 75 14.15 -21.55 8.41
C ALA A 75 13.59 -20.43 9.31
N ILE A 76 12.26 -20.27 9.41
CA ILE A 76 11.62 -19.22 10.22
C ILE A 76 10.47 -19.82 11.02
N VAL A 77 10.73 -20.86 11.81
CA VAL A 77 9.87 -21.18 12.95
C VAL A 77 10.68 -20.85 14.20
N PRO A 78 10.50 -19.65 14.81
CA PRO A 78 11.21 -19.32 16.03
C PRO A 78 10.85 -20.33 17.12
N ASP A 79 11.88 -20.86 17.78
CA ASP A 79 11.77 -21.87 18.81
C ASP A 79 10.79 -21.43 19.92
N GLN A 80 9.66 -22.14 20.03
CA GLN A 80 8.56 -21.81 20.95
C GLN A 80 8.95 -21.95 22.44
N ARG A 81 10.17 -22.40 22.75
CA ARG A 81 10.62 -22.66 24.13
C ARG A 81 11.13 -21.42 24.87
N HIS A 82 11.31 -20.29 24.18
CA HIS A 82 11.73 -19.02 24.80
C HIS A 82 10.58 -18.06 25.20
N PHE A 83 9.32 -18.49 25.12
CA PHE A 83 8.14 -17.66 25.39
C PHE A 83 7.69 -17.57 26.86
N GLN A 84 8.53 -17.97 27.83
CA GLN A 84 8.12 -17.88 29.25
C GLN A 84 8.18 -16.46 29.82
N ASP A 85 8.79 -15.51 29.12
CA ASP A 85 8.89 -14.13 29.57
C ASP A 85 8.12 -13.18 28.64
N ILE A 86 6.86 -12.90 29.00
CA ILE A 86 5.94 -12.02 28.26
C ILE A 86 6.55 -10.61 28.13
N GLY A 87 7.37 -10.18 29.10
CA GLY A 87 8.11 -8.92 29.05
C GLY A 87 9.18 -8.91 27.95
N ALA A 88 9.96 -9.99 27.83
CA ALA A 88 10.99 -10.12 26.81
C ALA A 88 10.42 -10.27 25.40
N PHE A 89 9.24 -10.87 25.23
CA PHE A 89 8.54 -10.92 23.94
C PHE A 89 8.01 -9.53 23.53
N ALA A 90 7.44 -8.78 24.47
CA ALA A 90 7.03 -7.40 24.25
C ALA A 90 8.24 -6.51 23.90
N ASP A 91 9.39 -6.72 24.55
CA ASP A 91 10.62 -5.99 24.28
C ASP A 91 11.32 -6.44 22.98
N ALA A 92 11.21 -7.71 22.58
CA ALA A 92 11.68 -8.20 21.29
C ALA A 92 10.84 -7.65 20.13
N GLN A 93 9.53 -7.43 20.32
CA GLN A 93 8.71 -6.67 19.37
C GLN A 93 9.06 -5.17 19.33
N LYS A 94 9.65 -4.60 20.40
CA LYS A 94 10.09 -3.19 20.42
C LYS A 94 11.35 -2.92 19.59
N GLY A 95 12.10 -3.94 19.19
CA GLY A 95 13.23 -3.82 18.26
C GLY A 95 12.83 -3.80 16.77
N GLY A 96 11.53 -3.93 16.47
CA GLY A 96 11.02 -3.96 15.10
C GLY A 96 10.98 -2.57 14.44
N GLN A 97 11.23 -2.56 13.13
CA GLN A 97 10.98 -1.42 12.26
C GLN A 97 9.52 -0.97 12.44
N GLN A 98 9.32 0.29 12.85
CA GLN A 98 8.01 0.85 13.12
C GLN A 98 7.53 1.65 11.91
N MET A 99 6.31 1.34 11.48
CA MET A 99 5.66 1.97 10.34
C MET A 99 4.55 2.90 10.82
N SER A 100 4.45 4.07 10.20
CA SER A 100 3.43 5.07 10.48
C SER A 100 3.11 5.86 9.22
N VAL A 101 1.88 6.32 9.07
CA VAL A 101 1.42 6.97 7.84
C VAL A 101 0.99 8.41 8.15
N ALA A 102 1.58 9.37 7.45
CA ALA A 102 1.05 10.73 7.40
C ALA A 102 0.07 10.83 6.24
N THR A 103 -1.10 11.38 6.49
CA THR A 103 -2.07 11.70 5.45
C THR A 103 -2.25 13.21 5.38
N PHE A 104 -2.07 13.80 4.19
CA PHE A 104 -2.25 15.22 3.94
C PHE A 104 -3.71 15.58 3.78
N LYS A 105 -4.03 16.86 3.99
CA LYS A 105 -5.36 17.42 3.68
C LYS A 105 -5.67 17.22 2.21
N TRP A 106 -6.95 16.94 1.90
CA TRP A 106 -7.40 16.64 0.54
C TRP A 106 -6.96 17.70 -0.49
N GLU A 107 -7.18 18.98 -0.16
CA GLU A 107 -6.82 20.11 -1.03
C GLU A 107 -5.31 20.16 -1.36
N VAL A 108 -4.47 19.74 -0.41
CA VAL A 108 -3.01 19.72 -0.60
C VAL A 108 -2.60 18.51 -1.42
N ALA A 109 -3.18 17.34 -1.13
CA ALA A 109 -2.95 16.12 -1.88
C ALA A 109 -3.32 16.30 -3.37
N GLU A 110 -4.45 16.95 -3.65
CA GLU A 110 -4.90 17.28 -5.00
C GLU A 110 -3.91 18.17 -5.76
N LYS A 111 -3.40 19.22 -5.11
CA LYS A 111 -2.48 20.18 -5.73
C LYS A 111 -1.10 19.57 -5.97
N LEU A 112 -0.59 18.78 -5.03
CA LEU A 112 0.74 18.19 -5.13
C LEU A 112 0.79 16.99 -6.07
N GLY A 113 -0.28 16.19 -6.11
CA GLY A 113 -0.26 14.88 -6.77
C GLY A 113 0.84 13.97 -6.20
N LYS A 114 1.22 12.93 -6.95
CA LYS A 114 2.25 11.98 -6.51
C LYS A 114 3.65 12.62 -6.44
N VAL A 115 4.04 13.33 -7.50
CA VAL A 115 5.37 13.95 -7.62
C VAL A 115 5.59 15.01 -6.53
N GLY A 116 4.64 15.90 -6.31
CA GLY A 116 4.76 16.90 -5.23
C GLY A 116 4.75 16.27 -3.84
N THR A 117 4.10 15.11 -3.67
CA THR A 117 4.16 14.34 -2.41
C THR A 117 5.56 13.74 -2.21
N GLU A 118 6.22 13.27 -3.26
CA GLU A 118 7.61 12.77 -3.22
C GLU A 118 8.61 13.87 -2.89
N GLU A 119 8.49 15.04 -3.53
CA GLU A 119 9.32 16.21 -3.20
C GLU A 119 9.13 16.62 -1.74
N ARG A 120 7.89 16.63 -1.26
CA ARG A 120 7.59 16.94 0.13
C ARG A 120 8.19 15.92 1.09
N ALA A 121 8.09 14.63 0.77
CA ALA A 121 8.69 13.57 1.55
C ALA A 121 10.22 13.71 1.64
N ILE A 122 10.90 14.07 0.53
CA ILE A 122 12.35 14.32 0.53
C ILE A 122 12.69 15.51 1.46
N MET A 123 11.92 16.59 1.39
CA MET A 123 12.12 17.77 2.24
C MET A 123 11.95 17.41 3.73
N TRP A 124 10.87 16.69 4.06
CA TRP A 124 10.59 16.22 5.43
C TRP A 124 11.67 15.28 5.94
N LYS A 125 12.14 14.35 5.11
CA LYS A 125 13.26 13.46 5.44
C LYS A 125 14.50 14.27 5.80
N THR A 126 14.86 15.25 4.96
CA THR A 126 16.04 16.11 5.19
C THR A 126 15.92 16.91 6.49
N MET A 127 14.73 17.45 6.80
CA MET A 127 14.49 18.16 8.06
C MET A 127 14.63 17.24 9.28
N LEU A 128 14.07 16.03 9.22
CA LEU A 128 14.16 15.04 10.29
C LEU A 128 15.60 14.55 10.48
N GLU A 129 16.33 14.28 9.40
CA GLU A 129 17.74 13.88 9.45
C GLU A 129 18.62 14.97 10.05
N THR A 130 18.35 16.24 9.74
CA THR A 130 19.04 17.39 10.34
C THR A 130 18.80 17.47 11.85
N ALA A 131 17.61 17.07 12.31
CA ALA A 131 17.27 16.94 13.74
C ALA A 131 17.81 15.65 14.40
N GLY A 132 18.61 14.85 13.68
CA GLY A 132 19.17 13.59 14.16
C GLY A 132 18.19 12.41 14.16
N VAL A 133 17.03 12.55 13.52
CA VAL A 133 15.99 11.53 13.41
C VAL A 133 16.17 10.78 12.09
N LYS A 134 16.64 9.52 12.17
CA LYS A 134 16.84 8.66 10.98
C LYS A 134 15.56 7.92 10.64
N VAL A 135 14.97 8.23 9.49
CA VAL A 135 13.74 7.63 8.97
C VAL A 135 13.85 7.32 7.48
N GLN A 136 13.18 6.26 7.03
CA GLN A 136 12.93 6.00 5.62
C GLN A 136 11.50 6.46 5.31
N LEU A 137 11.33 7.20 4.21
CA LEU A 137 10.04 7.69 3.76
C LEU A 137 9.70 7.05 2.41
N HIS A 138 8.48 6.58 2.27
CA HIS A 138 7.93 6.02 1.03
C HIS A 138 6.60 6.70 0.73
N VAL A 139 6.42 7.17 -0.50
CA VAL A 139 5.12 7.69 -0.95
C VAL A 139 4.30 6.52 -1.47
N THR A 140 3.18 6.23 -0.81
CA THR A 140 2.28 5.13 -1.19
C THR A 140 1.21 5.61 -2.16
N ASP A 141 0.52 6.69 -1.80
CA ASP A 141 -0.52 7.35 -2.59
C ASP A 141 -0.24 8.86 -2.65
N PRO A 142 -0.83 9.61 -3.59
CA PRO A 142 -0.82 11.07 -3.55
C PRO A 142 -1.36 11.60 -2.20
N GLY A 143 -0.54 12.38 -1.50
CA GLY A 143 -0.83 12.89 -0.16
C GLY A 143 -0.73 11.87 0.98
N LYS A 144 -0.14 10.68 0.76
CA LYS A 144 0.17 9.71 1.83
C LYS A 144 1.65 9.36 1.84
N VAL A 145 2.26 9.53 3.00
CA VAL A 145 3.68 9.24 3.22
C VAL A 145 3.81 8.20 4.33
N LEU A 146 4.34 7.04 3.97
CA LEU A 146 4.73 5.99 4.90
C LEU A 146 6.11 6.32 5.47
N PHE A 147 6.15 6.50 6.78
CA PHE A 147 7.36 6.66 7.56
C PHE A 147 7.75 5.33 8.16
N VAL A 148 9.05 5.09 8.13
CA VAL A 148 9.63 3.89 8.67
C VAL A 148 10.82 4.26 9.55
N SER A 149 10.72 3.94 10.83
CA SER A 149 11.73 4.23 11.84
C SER A 149 12.28 2.94 12.47
N TRP A 150 13.57 2.94 12.79
CA TRP A 150 14.25 1.77 13.36
C TRP A 150 14.26 1.77 14.89
N ARG A 151 13.98 2.92 15.51
CA ARG A 151 13.99 3.09 16.96
C ARG A 151 12.65 3.59 17.43
N MET A 152 12.13 2.98 18.49
CA MET A 152 10.83 3.32 19.06
C MET A 152 10.78 4.75 19.62
N ASP A 153 11.91 5.28 20.12
CA ASP A 153 12.01 6.63 20.68
C ASP A 153 11.94 7.76 19.63
N MET A 154 12.03 7.41 18.34
CA MET A 154 11.95 8.38 17.25
C MET A 154 10.51 8.62 16.80
N HIS A 155 9.59 7.70 17.09
CA HIS A 155 8.22 7.79 16.59
C HIS A 155 7.50 9.04 17.11
N ASP A 156 7.62 9.36 18.40
CA ASP A 156 7.00 10.55 18.98
C ASP A 156 7.54 11.84 18.37
N LYS A 157 8.86 11.92 18.12
CA LYS A 157 9.47 13.08 17.46
C LYS A 157 8.97 13.27 16.03
N VAL A 158 8.79 12.16 15.30
CA VAL A 158 8.24 12.19 13.94
C VAL A 158 6.78 12.60 13.97
N LYS A 159 5.98 12.05 14.90
CA LYS A 159 4.57 12.42 15.10
C LYS A 159 4.44 13.92 15.36
N ASP A 160 5.18 14.46 16.31
CA ASP A 160 5.12 15.88 16.68
C ASP A 160 5.53 16.77 15.50
N PHE A 161 6.60 16.40 14.79
CA PHE A 161 7.01 17.10 13.57
C PHE A 161 5.90 17.08 12.50
N VAL A 162 5.31 15.92 12.21
CA VAL A 162 4.30 15.78 11.15
C VAL A 162 3.01 16.50 11.52
N LEU A 163 2.55 16.42 12.77
CA LEU A 163 1.35 17.11 13.25
C LEU A 163 1.54 18.63 13.33
N SER A 164 2.78 19.12 13.46
CA SER A 164 3.08 20.56 13.38
C SER A 164 2.98 21.11 11.95
N GLN A 165 2.98 20.27 10.92
CA GLN A 165 2.89 20.73 9.53
C GLN A 165 1.44 21.11 9.18
N PRO A 166 1.20 22.30 8.61
CA PRO A 166 -0.16 22.78 8.34
C PRO A 166 -0.88 21.98 7.24
N GLU A 167 -0.14 21.24 6.43
CA GLU A 167 -0.65 20.38 5.35
C GLU A 167 -1.11 19.00 5.81
N THR A 168 -0.72 18.58 7.02
CA THR A 168 -1.12 17.30 7.58
C THR A 168 -2.59 17.31 7.96
N ASP A 169 -3.31 16.27 7.54
CA ASP A 169 -4.64 15.96 8.06
C ASP A 169 -4.45 15.11 9.31
N TRP A 170 -4.06 13.84 9.21
CA TRP A 170 -3.83 13.01 10.39
C TRP A 170 -2.57 12.17 10.26
N TRP A 171 -2.11 11.70 11.41
CA TRP A 171 -1.03 10.75 11.57
C TRP A 171 -1.60 9.42 12.06
N GLU A 172 -1.22 8.32 11.44
CA GLU A 172 -1.66 6.98 11.81
C GLU A 172 -0.49 6.13 12.30
N TYR A 173 -0.64 5.55 13.49
CA TYR A 173 0.32 4.64 14.08
C TYR A 173 -0.41 3.50 14.78
N ARG A 174 -0.11 2.26 14.39
CA ARG A 174 -0.75 1.05 14.95
C ARG A 174 -2.29 1.12 14.93
N GLN A 175 -2.87 1.64 13.85
CA GLN A 175 -4.31 1.85 13.67
C GLN A 175 -4.91 2.99 14.49
N ASP A 176 -4.14 3.61 15.40
CA ASP A 176 -4.55 4.81 16.11
C ASP A 176 -4.31 6.05 15.25
N LYS A 177 -5.30 6.94 15.21
CA LYS A 177 -5.23 8.21 14.48
C LYS A 177 -4.98 9.36 15.45
N TYR A 178 -4.02 10.19 15.11
CA TYR A 178 -3.64 11.39 15.83
C TYR A 178 -3.90 12.59 14.91
N PHE A 179 -4.45 13.65 15.48
CA PHE A 179 -4.82 14.85 14.75
C PHE A 179 -4.01 16.07 15.24
N PRO A 180 -3.82 17.08 14.40
CA PRO A 180 -3.19 18.35 14.79
C PRO A 180 -3.92 19.02 15.95
N GLU A 181 -3.22 19.90 16.67
CA GLU A 181 -3.77 20.60 17.83
C GLU A 181 -5.10 21.31 17.53
N GLY A 182 -6.07 21.15 18.44
CA GLY A 182 -7.39 21.78 18.33
C GLY A 182 -8.38 21.03 17.44
N ARG A 183 -8.08 19.79 17.03
CA ARG A 183 -8.98 18.99 16.20
C ARG A 183 -9.07 17.54 16.69
N ASP A 184 -10.29 17.02 16.73
CA ASP A 184 -10.57 15.66 17.24
C ASP A 184 -10.81 14.62 16.14
N GLY A 185 -10.84 15.05 14.87
CA GLY A 185 -11.21 14.20 13.75
C GLY A 185 -10.59 14.64 12.41
N PRO A 186 -10.76 13.83 11.36
CA PRO A 186 -10.28 14.17 10.03
C PRO A 186 -11.07 15.34 9.43
N THR A 187 -10.47 16.11 8.51
CA THR A 187 -11.19 17.19 7.81
C THR A 187 -12.31 16.64 6.91
N MET A 188 -12.09 15.45 6.35
CA MET A 188 -12.99 14.79 5.40
C MET A 188 -13.24 13.37 5.87
N ASP A 189 -14.46 12.87 5.65
CA ASP A 189 -14.77 11.49 6.01
C ASP A 189 -13.98 10.50 5.14
N TYR A 190 -13.72 9.32 5.69
CA TYR A 190 -12.90 8.31 5.02
C TYR A 190 -13.55 7.80 3.73
N GLU A 191 -14.86 7.58 3.75
CA GLU A 191 -15.59 7.08 2.57
C GLU A 191 -15.67 8.14 1.45
N GLU A 192 -15.88 9.42 1.83
CA GLU A 192 -15.85 10.53 0.87
C GLU A 192 -14.48 10.68 0.22
N ARG A 193 -13.40 10.67 1.01
CA ARG A 193 -12.05 10.73 0.47
C ARG A 193 -11.76 9.57 -0.46
N LYS A 194 -12.19 8.36 -0.10
CA LYS A 194 -11.99 7.16 -0.91
C LYS A 194 -12.74 7.25 -2.25
N LEU A 195 -13.95 7.80 -2.28
CA LEU A 195 -14.70 8.04 -3.52
C LEU A 195 -13.95 9.02 -4.43
N LEU A 196 -13.40 10.10 -3.88
CA LEU A 196 -12.62 11.08 -4.64
C LEU A 196 -11.28 10.51 -5.13
N GLU A 197 -10.61 9.70 -4.32
CA GLU A 197 -9.39 8.97 -4.72
C GLU A 197 -9.68 8.00 -5.89
N MET A 198 -10.86 7.35 -5.91
CA MET A 198 -11.28 6.50 -7.03
C MET A 198 -11.66 7.30 -8.28
N ASP A 199 -12.35 8.43 -8.12
CA ASP A 199 -12.76 9.29 -9.24
C ASP A 199 -11.53 9.84 -9.98
N LYS A 200 -10.48 10.20 -9.23
CA LYS A 200 -9.18 10.62 -9.79
C LYS A 200 -8.30 9.49 -10.31
N GLY A 201 -8.72 8.24 -10.18
CA GLY A 201 -7.92 7.07 -10.58
C GLY A 201 -6.65 6.87 -9.75
N TRP A 202 -6.58 7.43 -8.54
CA TRP A 202 -5.46 7.18 -7.63
C TRP A 202 -5.57 5.81 -6.95
N ARG A 203 -6.79 5.28 -6.87
CA ARG A 203 -7.07 3.93 -6.40
C ARG A 203 -7.82 3.17 -7.47
N GLU A 204 -7.44 1.91 -7.65
CA GLU A 204 -8.23 0.97 -8.43
C GLU A 204 -9.61 0.81 -7.78
N ARG A 205 -10.67 0.87 -8.59
CA ARG A 205 -11.99 0.48 -8.10
C ARG A 205 -11.87 -0.98 -7.66
N PRO A 206 -12.41 -1.36 -6.50
CA PRO A 206 -12.47 -2.76 -6.14
C PRO A 206 -13.17 -3.48 -7.28
N TYR A 207 -12.47 -4.38 -7.96
CA TYR A 207 -13.08 -5.22 -8.98
C TYR A 207 -14.37 -5.77 -8.40
N PRO A 208 -15.50 -5.74 -9.14
CA PRO A 208 -16.72 -6.34 -8.67
C PRO A 208 -16.36 -7.74 -8.20
N LYS A 209 -16.55 -8.03 -6.90
CA LYS A 209 -16.26 -9.35 -6.35
C LYS A 209 -16.94 -10.32 -7.31
N ARG A 210 -16.15 -11.15 -8.03
CA ARG A 210 -16.72 -12.18 -8.89
C ARG A 210 -17.78 -12.88 -8.04
N PRO A 211 -19.01 -13.05 -8.55
CA PRO A 211 -20.06 -13.68 -7.76
C PRO A 211 -19.46 -14.97 -7.21
N SER A 212 -19.38 -15.07 -5.88
CA SER A 212 -18.79 -16.23 -5.23
C SER A 212 -19.56 -17.43 -5.79
N TYR A 213 -18.86 -18.32 -6.50
CA TYR A 213 -19.47 -19.53 -7.01
C TYR A 213 -19.90 -20.33 -5.79
N GLU A 214 -21.17 -20.20 -5.40
CA GLU A 214 -21.74 -21.04 -4.37
C GLU A 214 -21.59 -22.47 -4.88
N PRO A 215 -20.81 -23.32 -4.20
CA PRO A 215 -20.59 -24.67 -4.67
C PRO A 215 -21.95 -25.34 -4.77
N VAL A 216 -22.36 -25.69 -5.99
CA VAL A 216 -23.60 -26.42 -6.24
C VAL A 216 -23.48 -27.72 -5.46
N VAL A 217 -24.10 -27.77 -4.27
CA VAL A 217 -24.05 -28.92 -3.37
C VAL A 217 -24.69 -30.08 -4.11
N LYS A 218 -23.88 -30.91 -4.76
CA LYS A 218 -24.32 -32.13 -5.45
C LYS A 218 -24.96 -33.03 -4.41
N LYS A 219 -26.30 -33.01 -4.34
CA LYS A 219 -27.09 -33.89 -3.48
C LYS A 219 -26.70 -35.34 -3.77
N LYS A 220 -25.88 -35.94 -2.89
CA LYS A 220 -25.52 -37.36 -2.97
C LYS A 220 -26.80 -38.21 -2.93
N LYS A 221 -27.13 -38.80 -4.07
CA LYS A 221 -28.24 -39.74 -4.25
C LYS A 221 -27.96 -41.00 -3.42
N LYS A 222 -28.59 -41.12 -2.24
CA LYS A 222 -28.54 -42.32 -1.39
C LYS A 222 -28.98 -43.54 -2.22
N ARG A 223 -28.05 -44.44 -2.55
CA ARG A 223 -28.36 -45.77 -3.11
C ARG A 223 -28.98 -46.62 -2.01
N LYS A 224 -30.24 -47.01 -2.23
CA LYS A 224 -31.02 -47.92 -1.38
C LYS A 224 -30.47 -49.34 -1.57
N GLY A 225 -29.71 -49.85 -0.61
CA GLY A 225 -29.17 -51.21 -0.61
C GLY A 225 -30.28 -52.25 -0.51
N LYS A 226 -30.33 -53.17 -1.47
CA LYS A 226 -31.22 -54.33 -1.51
C LYS A 226 -30.58 -55.43 -0.65
N LYS A 227 -31.21 -55.76 0.48
CA LYS A 227 -30.79 -56.83 1.40
C LYS A 227 -31.17 -58.17 0.76
N THR A 228 -30.20 -58.95 0.30
CA THR A 228 -30.38 -60.37 -0.02
C THR A 228 -30.04 -61.19 1.22
N THR A 229 -31.07 -61.75 1.84
CA THR A 229 -30.96 -62.86 2.78
C THR A 229 -30.78 -64.13 1.96
N GLU A 230 -29.61 -64.75 2.04
CA GLU A 230 -29.42 -66.12 1.56
C GLU A 230 -29.32 -67.04 2.78
N ALA A 231 -30.10 -68.12 2.69
CA ALA A 231 -30.48 -69.00 3.76
C ALA A 231 -29.51 -70.18 3.87
N ALA A 232 -29.50 -70.73 5.09
CA ALA A 232 -28.89 -71.97 5.55
C ALA A 232 -28.82 -73.12 4.53
N ALA A 233 -27.67 -73.80 4.54
CA ALA A 233 -27.55 -75.25 4.61
C ALA A 233 -26.26 -75.61 5.36
#